data_AF-A0A845R3J0-F1
#
_entry.id   AF-A0A845R3J0-F1
#
_cell.length_a   1.000
_cell.length_b   1.000
_cell.length_c   1.000
_cell.angle_alpha   90.00
_cell.angle_beta   90.00
_cell.angle_gamma   90.00
#
_symmetry.space_group_name_H-M   'P 1'
#
loop_
_entity.id
_entity.type
_entity.pdbx_description
1 polymer ?
#
loop_
_entity_poly.entity_id
_entity_poly.type
_entity_poly.pdbx_seq_one_letter_code
_entity_poly.pdbx_strand_id
1 'polypeptide(L)' 'MATKKAAEGTEQKAPVTYSKEQILTFKKFSTRRDLLTVKLNENQRYTMDQVEAVIRDFMTPKGKKGKVNN' A
#
# COMPACT_ATOMS: atom_id res chain seq x y z
N MET A 1 32.54 16.95 21.01
CA MET A 1 31.14 16.45 20.95
C MET A 1 30.73 16.40 19.49
N ALA A 2 30.68 15.21 18.88
CA ALA A 2 30.28 15.07 17.48
C ALA A 2 28.88 14.46 17.43
N THR A 3 27.84 15.30 17.47
CA THR A 3 26.50 14.92 17.03
C THR A 3 26.52 14.87 15.51
N LYS A 4 26.73 13.65 15.03
CA LYS A 4 26.81 13.27 13.62
C LYS A 4 25.47 13.55 12.94
N LYS A 5 25.50 14.66 12.20
CA LYS A 5 24.72 15.05 11.02
C LYS A 5 24.33 13.86 10.14
N ALA A 6 23.06 13.89 9.73
CA ALA A 6 22.49 13.34 8.50
C ALA A 6 22.99 11.96 8.04
N ALA A 7 22.25 10.92 8.43
CA ALA A 7 22.15 9.72 7.61
C ALA A 7 21.10 9.97 6.51
N GLU A 8 21.50 10.70 5.48
CA GLU A 8 20.94 10.50 4.14
C GLU A 8 21.52 9.18 3.65
N GLY A 9 20.80 8.10 3.94
CA GLY A 9 21.08 6.78 3.41
C GLY A 9 20.30 6.62 2.10
N THR A 10 20.98 6.80 0.98
CA THR A 10 20.63 6.21 -0.31
C THR A 10 20.76 4.69 -0.21
N GLU A 11 19.98 4.08 0.66
CA GLU A 11 19.89 2.64 0.76
C GLU A 11 19.01 2.19 -0.40
N GLN A 12 19.55 1.31 -1.24
CA GLN A 12 18.83 0.60 -2.28
C GLN A 12 17.62 -0.05 -1.60
N LYS A 13 16.50 0.65 -1.68
CA LYS A 13 15.42 0.54 -0.71
C LYS A 13 14.69 -0.75 -1.00
N ALA A 14 15.13 -1.83 -0.35
CA ALA A 14 14.35 -3.05 -0.26
C ALA A 14 12.91 -2.63 0.00
N PRO A 15 11.95 -3.08 -0.83
CA PRO A 15 10.60 -2.55 -0.79
C PRO A 15 10.08 -2.66 0.63
N VAL A 16 9.82 -1.51 1.26
CA VAL A 16 9.34 -1.48 2.65
C VAL A 16 7.96 -2.13 2.62
N THR A 17 7.89 -3.33 3.19
CA THR A 17 6.66 -4.10 3.29
C THR A 17 6.08 -3.93 4.68
N TYR A 18 4.76 -3.82 4.73
CA TYR A 18 3.98 -3.62 5.93
C TYR A 18 3.02 -4.79 6.09
N SER A 19 2.82 -5.19 7.34
CA SER A 19 1.78 -6.16 7.67
C SER A 19 0.40 -5.50 7.60
N LYS A 20 -0.66 -6.32 7.45
CA LYS A 20 -2.07 -5.87 7.47
C LYS A 20 -2.34 -4.89 8.62
N GLU A 21 -1.95 -5.24 9.84
CA GLU A 21 -2.15 -4.39 11.02
C GLU A 21 -1.48 -3.02 10.91
N GLN A 22 -0.23 -2.98 10.43
CA GLN A 22 0.49 -1.72 10.20
C GLN A 22 -0.19 -0.88 9.10
N ILE A 23 -0.70 -1.53 8.06
CA ILE A 23 -1.41 -0.84 6.99
C ILE A 23 -2.70 -0.21 7.53
N LEU A 24 -3.41 -0.93 8.41
CA LEU A 24 -4.65 -0.47 9.04
C LEU A 24 -4.39 0.69 10.02
N THR A 25 -3.23 0.80 10.67
CA THR A 25 -2.97 1.95 11.57
C THR A 25 -2.81 3.27 10.81
N PHE A 26 -2.48 3.27 9.52
CA PHE A 26 -2.33 4.51 8.75
C PHE A 26 -3.64 5.27 8.55
N LYS A 27 -3.59 6.58 8.81
CA LYS A 27 -4.72 7.49 8.62
C LYS A 27 -5.16 7.58 7.15
N LYS A 28 -4.22 7.49 6.19
CA LYS A 28 -4.48 7.49 4.74
C LYS A 28 -5.44 6.37 4.30
N PHE A 29 -5.48 5.26 5.04
CA PHE A 29 -6.33 4.11 4.76
C PHE A 29 -7.49 3.92 5.73
N SER A 30 -7.71 4.86 6.66
CA SER A 30 -8.77 4.72 7.67
C SER A 30 -10.16 4.53 7.07
N THR A 31 -10.50 5.26 6.00
CA THR A 31 -11.78 5.11 5.26
C THR A 31 -11.85 3.83 4.44
N ARG A 32 -10.71 3.18 4.17
CA ARG A 32 -10.58 1.99 3.31
C ARG A 32 -10.22 0.74 4.13
N ARG A 33 -10.24 0.82 5.46
CA ARG A 33 -9.88 -0.28 6.37
C ARG A 33 -10.72 -1.52 6.09
N ASP A 34 -12.02 -1.35 5.89
CA ASP A 34 -12.95 -2.45 5.60
C ASP A 34 -12.49 -3.27 4.37
N LEU A 35 -12.30 -2.57 3.24
CA LEU A 35 -11.74 -3.13 2.00
C LEU A 35 -10.39 -3.81 2.22
N LEU A 36 -9.46 -3.14 2.90
CA LEU A 36 -8.14 -3.68 3.17
C LEU A 36 -8.18 -4.90 4.10
N THR A 37 -9.14 -4.97 5.01
CA THR A 37 -9.30 -6.11 5.92
C THR A 37 -9.76 -7.35 5.17
N VAL A 38 -10.59 -7.16 4.13
CA VAL A 38 -11.10 -8.22 3.26
C VAL A 38 -10.09 -8.62 2.17
N LYS A 39 -9.27 -7.67 1.68
CA LYS A 39 -8.32 -7.93 0.57
C LYS A 39 -6.91 -8.30 1.00
N LEU A 40 -6.44 -7.83 2.16
CA LEU A 40 -5.10 -8.13 2.64
C LEU A 40 -5.12 -9.32 3.59
N ASN A 41 -4.21 -10.26 3.36
CA ASN A 41 -3.96 -11.37 4.27
C ASN A 41 -3.02 -10.93 5.39
N GLU A 42 -3.31 -11.39 6.60
CA GLU A 42 -2.55 -11.07 7.82
C GLU A 42 -1.19 -11.78 7.83
N ASN A 43 -1.14 -12.96 7.20
CA ASN A 43 0.08 -13.73 6.98
C ASN A 43 0.94 -13.24 5.82
N GLN A 44 0.53 -12.15 5.14
CA GLN A 44 1.25 -11.59 4.00
C GLN A 44 1.62 -10.13 4.27
N ARG A 45 2.81 -9.74 3.82
CA ARG A 45 3.25 -8.35 3.85
C ARG A 45 3.08 -7.72 2.49
N TYR A 46 2.64 -6.46 2.48
CA TYR A 46 2.37 -5.70 1.27
C TYR A 46 3.14 -4.39 1.28
N THR A 47 3.57 -3.94 0.11
CA THR A 47 4.13 -2.59 -0.03
C THR A 47 3.01 -1.56 -0.08
N MET A 48 3.34 -0.31 0.23
CA MET A 48 2.38 0.79 0.09
C MET A 48 1.79 0.87 -1.32
N ASP A 49 2.62 0.62 -2.34
CA ASP A 49 2.20 0.60 -3.74
C ASP A 49 1.23 -0.55 -4.05
N GLN A 50 1.48 -1.76 -3.53
CA GLN A 50 0.56 -2.88 -3.67
C GLN A 50 -0.78 -2.61 -2.98
N VAL A 51 -0.76 -2.03 -1.78
CA VAL A 51 -1.98 -1.64 -1.05
C VAL A 51 -2.78 -0.62 -1.85
N GLU A 52 -2.12 0.41 -2.39
CA GLU A 52 -2.77 1.41 -3.24
C GLU A 52 -3.30 0.80 -4.55
N ALA A 53 -2.60 -0.17 -5.14
CA ALA A 53 -3.06 -0.90 -6.31
C ALA A 53 -4.30 -1.75 -6.01
N VAL A 54 -4.34 -2.47 -4.89
CA VAL A 54 -5.51 -3.26 -4.44
C VAL A 54 -6.72 -2.35 -4.22
N ILE A 55 -6.52 -1.21 -3.57
CA ILE A 55 -7.57 -0.20 -3.41
C ILE A 55 -8.03 0.31 -4.76
N ARG A 56 -7.10 0.65 -5.66
CA ARG A 56 -7.42 1.19 -6.98
C ARG A 56 -8.20 0.17 -7.82
N ASP A 57 -7.78 -1.09 -7.83
CA ASP A 57 -8.48 -2.18 -8.52
C ASP A 57 -9.91 -2.37 -7.99
N PHE A 58 -10.08 -2.25 -6.67
CA PHE A 58 -11.40 -2.36 -6.04
C PHE A 58 -12.28 -1.11 -6.25
N MET A 59 -11.71 0.09 -6.16
CA MET A 59 -12.42 1.35 -6.37
C MET A 59 -12.71 1.62 -7.85
N THR A 60 -11.96 0.98 -8.76
CA THR A 60 -12.25 1.05 -10.19
C THR A 60 -13.46 0.15 -10.44
N PRO A 61 -14.62 0.70 -10.84
CA PRO A 61 -15.78 -0.14 -11.16
C PRO A 61 -15.38 -1.10 -12.27
N LYS A 62 -15.63 -2.40 -12.05
CA LYS A 62 -15.36 -3.49 -13.02
C LYS A 62 -16.08 -3.32 -14.39
N GLY A 63 -16.81 -2.23 -14.60
CA GLY A 63 -17.48 -1.86 -15.86
C GLY A 63 -16.63 -1.08 -16.88
N LYS A 64 -15.33 -0.82 -16.64
CA LYS A 64 -14.43 -0.20 -17.65
C LYS A 64 -13.29 -1.10 -18.13
N LYS A 65 -13.44 -2.43 -18.05
CA LYS A 65 -12.71 -3.36 -18.94
C LYS A 65 -13.70 -3.91 -19.96
N GLY A 66 -14.04 -3.10 -20.96
CA GLY A 66 -14.94 -3.56 -22.03
C GLY A 66 -15.67 -2.48 -22.78
N LYS A 67 -14.95 -1.51 -23.37
CA LYS A 67 -15.30 -0.86 -24.65
C LYS A 67 -14.01 -0.24 -25.22
N VAL A 68 -13.12 -1.10 -25.69
CA VAL A 68 -12.21 -0.76 -26.79
C VAL A 68 -12.57 -1.70 -27.93
N ASN A 69 -13.76 -1.48 -28.49
CA ASN A 69 -14.19 -2.15 -29.70
C ASN A 69 -14.52 -1.08 -30.74
N ASN A 70 -13.69 -1.09 -31.79
CA ASN A 70 -13.78 -0.46 -33.11
C ASN A 70 -13.65 1.06 -33.19
#